data_AF-A0A534AL68-F1
#
_entry.id   AF-A0A534AL68-F1
#
_cell.length_a   1.000
_cell.length_b   1.000
_cell.length_c   1.000
_cell.angle_alpha   90.00
_cell.angle_beta   90.00
_cell.angle_gamma   90.00
#
_symmetry.space_group_name_H-M   'P 1'
#
loop_
_entity.id
_entity.type
_entity.pdbx_description
1 polymer ?
#
loop_
_entity_poly.entity_id
_entity_poly.type
_entity_poly.pdbx_seq_one_letter_code
_entity_poly.pdbx_strand_id
1 'polypeptide(L)'
;MIIVGFKATATQADRQAAIDSINGTVVGGQPMPPGEGFYFVRLEAARRLEPLTRAVTKLWSLPQVASASLVTPLEEQFRRPR
;
A
#
# COMPACT_ATOMS: atom_id res chain seq x y z
N MET A 1 -4.88 -2.30 7.51
CA MET A 1 -4.01 -2.62 6.35
C MET A 1 -3.93 -1.37 5.48
N ILE A 2 -2.89 -1.22 4.65
CA ILE A 2 -2.72 -0.06 3.76
C ILE A 2 -2.84 -0.52 2.32
N ILE A 3 -3.45 0.30 1.47
CA ILE A 3 -3.43 0.19 0.02
C ILE A 3 -2.46 1.23 -0.50
N VAL A 4 -1.56 0.84 -1.39
CA VAL A 4 -0.64 1.76 -2.07
C VAL A 4 -0.68 1.54 -3.56
N GLY A 5 -0.83 2.63 -4.31
CA GLY A 5 -0.65 2.69 -5.76
C GLY A 5 0.64 3.43 -6.06
N PHE A 6 1.46 2.88 -6.95
CA PHE A 6 2.69 3.52 -7.42
C PHE A 6 2.48 4.20 -8.76
N LYS A 7 3.29 5.23 -9.03
CA LYS A 7 3.32 5.85 -10.36
C LYS A 7 3.87 4.84 -11.37
N ALA A 8 3.40 4.91 -12.61
CA ALA A 8 3.85 4.01 -13.68
C ALA A 8 5.37 4.07 -13.94
N THR A 9 6.02 5.18 -13.57
CA THR A 9 7.46 5.39 -13.70
C THR A 9 8.27 4.86 -12.50
N ALA A 10 7.61 4.43 -11.41
CA ALA A 10 8.29 3.91 -10.23
C ALA A 10 8.92 2.55 -10.56
N THR A 11 10.23 2.43 -10.34
CA THR A 11 10.95 1.17 -10.53
C THR A 11 10.59 0.19 -9.42
N GLN A 12 10.88 -1.10 -9.61
CA GLN A 12 10.72 -2.10 -8.56
C GLN A 12 11.51 -1.72 -7.28
N ALA A 13 12.70 -1.11 -7.43
CA ALA A 13 13.51 -0.65 -6.31
C ALA A 13 12.83 0.51 -5.55
N ASP A 14 12.22 1.47 -6.26
CA ASP A 14 11.49 2.58 -5.63
C ASP A 14 10.30 2.09 -4.80
N ARG A 15 9.61 1.06 -5.31
CA ARG A 15 8.49 0.42 -4.62
C ARG A 15 8.96 -0.27 -3.36
N GLN A 16 10.01 -1.06 -3.46
CA GLN A 16 10.59 -1.75 -2.30
C GLN A 16 11.04 -0.74 -1.24
N ALA A 17 11.75 0.31 -1.63
CA ALA A 17 12.19 1.37 -0.73
C ALA A 17 11.00 2.06 -0.03
N ALA A 18 9.88 2.29 -0.72
CA ALA A 18 8.68 2.86 -0.11
C ALA A 18 8.07 1.93 0.95
N ILE A 19 7.96 0.63 0.66
CA ILE A 19 7.43 -0.39 1.58
C ILE A 19 8.34 -0.54 2.80
N ASP A 20 9.65 -0.62 2.59
CA ASP A 20 10.65 -0.73 3.65
C ASP A 20 10.61 0.49 4.57
N SER A 21 10.36 1.68 4.00
CA SER A 21 10.30 2.94 4.77
C SER A 21 9.22 2.94 5.84
N ILE A 22 8.16 2.15 5.70
CA ILE A 22 7.07 2.03 6.67
C ILE A 22 7.13 0.73 7.49
N ASN A 23 8.24 -0.03 7.39
CA ASN A 23 8.38 -1.37 7.96
C ASN A 23 7.17 -2.26 7.57
N GLY A 24 6.79 -2.18 6.29
CA GLY A 24 5.64 -2.88 5.73
C GLY A 24 6.02 -4.17 5.03
N THR A 25 5.05 -5.06 4.88
CA THR A 25 5.14 -6.30 4.11
C THR A 25 4.00 -6.32 3.11
N VAL A 26 4.30 -6.53 1.83
CA VAL A 26 3.28 -6.74 0.80
C VAL A 26 2.64 -8.11 1.02
N VAL A 27 1.32 -8.16 1.16
CA VAL A 27 0.54 -9.39 1.41
C VAL A 27 -0.39 -9.76 0.26
N GLY A 28 -0.30 -9.03 -0.84
CA GLY A 28 -1.08 -9.22 -2.05
C GLY A 28 -1.18 -7.92 -2.84
N GLY A 29 -1.97 -7.96 -3.90
CA GLY A 29 -2.30 -6.79 -4.70
C GLY A 29 -3.49 -7.07 -5.60
N GLN A 30 -4.06 -6.01 -6.14
CA GLN A 30 -5.10 -6.08 -7.14
C GLN A 30 -4.59 -5.40 -8.41
N PRO A 31 -4.33 -6.14 -9.50
CA PRO A 31 -3.97 -5.54 -10.77
C PRO A 31 -5.13 -4.69 -11.30
N MET A 32 -4.82 -3.52 -11.87
CA MET A 32 -5.84 -2.62 -12.40
C MET A 32 -5.41 -2.03 -13.74
N PRO A 33 -5.95 -2.53 -14.87
CA PRO A 33 -5.64 -2.00 -16.20
C PRO A 33 -6.05 -0.52 -16.33
N PRO A 34 -5.28 0.32 -17.06
CA PRO A 34 -4.08 -0.01 -17.83
C PRO A 34 -2.76 -0.01 -17.03
N GLY A 35 -2.80 0.09 -15.70
CA GLY A 35 -1.62 0.14 -14.83
C GLY A 35 -1.35 -1.16 -14.08
N GLU A 36 -0.42 -1.10 -13.13
CA GLU A 36 -0.04 -2.24 -12.29
C GLU A 36 -1.01 -2.50 -11.15
N GLY A 37 -1.92 -1.56 -10.89
CA GLY A 37 -2.91 -1.63 -9.82
C GLY A 37 -2.37 -1.25 -8.45
N PHE A 38 -2.90 -1.91 -7.42
CA PHE A 38 -2.65 -1.57 -6.03
C PHE A 38 -1.99 -2.73 -5.27
N TYR A 39 -1.17 -2.38 -4.29
CA TYR A 39 -0.54 -3.32 -3.37
C TYR A 39 -1.21 -3.22 -2.00
N PHE A 40 -1.47 -4.38 -1.40
CA PHE A 40 -1.94 -4.50 -0.03
C PHE A 40 -0.75 -4.67 0.91
N VAL A 41 -0.59 -3.74 1.84
CA VAL A 41 0.56 -3.68 2.75
C VAL A 41 0.12 -3.86 4.19
N ARG A 42 0.69 -4.87 4.84
CA ARG A 42 0.54 -5.11 6.27
C ARG A 42 1.73 -4.50 7.00
N LEU A 43 1.49 -3.88 8.16
CA LEU A 43 2.58 -3.46 9.04
C LEU A 43 2.69 -4.44 10.19
N GLU A 44 3.92 -4.83 10.53
CA GLU A 44 4.23 -5.75 11.63
C GLU A 44 3.64 -5.27 12.97
N ALA A 45 3.63 -3.96 13.20
CA ALA A 45 3.24 -3.37 14.48
C ALA A 45 1.73 -3.06 14.66
N ALA A 46 0.86 -3.22 13.64
CA ALA A 46 -0.40 -2.47 13.64
C ALA A 46 -1.69 -3.28 13.39
N ARG A 47 -2.40 -3.60 14.48
CA ARG A 47 -3.88 -3.50 14.57
C ARG A 47 -4.37 -2.13 15.08
N ARG A 48 -3.45 -1.20 15.36
CA ARG A 48 -3.75 0.15 15.91
C ARG A 48 -3.84 1.18 14.78
N LEU A 49 -4.77 2.13 14.90
CA LEU A 49 -5.04 3.16 13.89
C LEU A 49 -3.90 4.18 13.72
N GLU A 50 -3.31 4.69 14.80
CA GLU A 50 -2.26 5.72 14.74
C GLU A 50 -1.01 5.32 13.92
N PRO A 51 -0.40 4.13 14.10
CA PRO A 51 0.70 3.70 13.24
C PRO A 51 0.31 3.59 11.76
N LEU A 52 -0.92 3.16 11.47
CA LEU A 52 -1.41 3.05 10.11
C LEU A 52 -1.56 4.44 9.46
N THR A 53 -2.14 5.40 10.16
CA THR A 53 -2.28 6.78 9.66
C THR A 53 -0.92 7.40 9.40
N ARG A 54 0.05 7.26 10.32
CA ARG A 54 1.42 7.77 10.10
C ARG A 54 2.10 7.14 8.87
N ALA A 55 1.91 5.85 8.67
CA ALA A 55 2.46 5.16 7.51
C ALA A 55 1.81 5.62 6.19
N VAL A 56 0.50 5.85 6.16
CA VAL A 56 -0.18 6.44 5.00
C VAL A 56 0.35 7.84 4.70
N THR A 57 0.50 8.70 5.71
CA THR A 57 1.07 10.04 5.53
C THR A 57 2.49 9.97 4.98
N LYS A 58 3.32 9.05 5.49
CA LYS A 58 4.68 8.84 4.99
C LYS A 58 4.68 8.41 3.52
N LEU A 59 3.89 7.40 3.16
CA LEU A 59 3.78 6.95 1.76
C LEU A 59 3.33 8.06 0.83
N TRP A 60 2.33 8.85 1.23
CA TRP A 60 1.84 10.00 0.45
C TRP A 60 2.92 11.05 0.17
N SER A 61 3.91 11.19 1.05
CA SER A 61 5.00 12.14 0.87
C SER A 61 6.07 11.67 -0.14
N LEU A 62 6.04 10.40 -0.57
CA LEU A 62 7.05 9.83 -1.44
C LEU A 62 6.75 10.09 -2.92
N PRO A 63 7.73 10.54 -3.72
CA PRO A 63 7.50 10.94 -5.11
C PRO A 63 7.07 9.78 -6.03
N GLN A 64 7.42 8.54 -5.69
CA GLN A 64 7.05 7.33 -6.43
C GLN A 64 5.64 6.83 -6.14
N VAL A 65 5.00 7.32 -5.08
CA VAL A 65 3.64 6.92 -4.67
C VAL A 65 2.62 7.80 -5.40
N ALA A 66 1.63 7.17 -6.01
CA ALA A 66 0.50 7.83 -6.66
C ALA A 66 -0.71 7.93 -5.73
N SER A 67 -0.90 6.95 -4.85
CA SER A 67 -1.97 6.94 -3.85
C SER A 67 -1.57 6.08 -2.65
N ALA A 68 -2.05 6.46 -1.46
CA ALA A 68 -2.02 5.61 -0.28
C ALA A 68 -3.26 5.83 0.59
N SER A 69 -3.85 4.76 1.11
CA SER A 69 -5.04 4.82 1.97
C SER A 69 -5.09 3.66 2.95
N LEU A 70 -5.90 3.82 4.00
CA LEU A 70 -6.27 2.70 4.85
C LEU A 70 -7.27 1.81 4.11
N VAL A 71 -7.07 0.49 4.19
CA VAL A 71 -8.08 -0.48 3.74
C VAL A 71 -9.35 -0.24 4.53
N THR A 72 -10.42 0.05 3.81
CA THR A 72 -11.78 0.09 4.36
C THR A 72 -12.36 -1.33 4.44
N PRO A 73 -13.38 -1.58 5.28
CA PRO A 73 -14.06 -2.88 5.32
C PRO A 73 -14.58 -3.37 3.96
N LEU A 74 -14.90 -2.43 3.05
CA LEU A 74 -15.34 -2.73 1.68
C LEU A 74 -14.21 -3.30 0.83
N GLU A 75 -13.00 -2.75 0.93
CA GLU A 75 -11.81 -3.22 0.19
C GLU A 75 -11.32 -4.58 0.71
N GLU A 76 -11.50 -4.86 2.00
CA GLU A 76 -11.20 -6.18 2.57
C GLU A 76 -12.14 -7.28 2.01
N GLN A 77 -13.34 -6.92 1.56
CA GLN A 77 -14.27 -7.85 0.93
C GLN A 77 -13.77 -8.32 -0.45
N PHE A 78 -13.08 -7.46 -1.21
CA PHE A 78 -12.45 -7.80 -2.48
C PHE A 78 -11.17 -8.65 -2.33
N ARG A 79 -10.61 -8.72 -1.11
CA ARG A 79 -9.47 -9.59 -0.80
C ARG A 79 -9.83 -11.07 -0.70
N ARG A 80 -11.10 -11.40 -0.43
CA ARG A 80 -11.48 -12.80 -0.20
C ARG A 80 -11.44 -13.58 -1.53
N PRO A 81 -10.72 -14.71 -1.61
CA PRO A 81 -10.83 -15.58 -2.76
C PRO A 81 -12.28 -16.08 -2.86
N ARG A 82 -12.85 -16.03 -4.06
CA ARG A 82 -14.07 -16.79 -4.38
C ARG A 82 -13.77 -18.27 -4.44
#